data_AF-A0A2S1LPW9-F1
#
_entry.id   AF-A0A2S1LPW9-F1
#
_cell.length_a   1.000
_cell.length_b   1.000
_cell.length_c   1.000
_cell.angle_alpha   90.00
_cell.angle_beta   90.00
_cell.angle_gamma   90.00
#
_symmetry.space_group_name_H-M   'P 1'
#
loop_
_entity.id
_entity.type
_entity.pdbx_description
1 polymer ?
#
loop_
_entity_poly.entity_id
_entity_poly.type
_entity_poly.pdbx_seq_one_letter_code
_entity_poly.pdbx_strand_id
1 'polypeptide(L)'
;MTTIIFGALLYQKLPMPVPRPISKRKLLLNATQHNVLYTALESLFKEQKVYKNKNLNVDVLAIRLGSNRHYISEALNVYGKKTFYEFLNTYRIQEVTTHLDQQLQKAQKISLLSICMESGFSNKASFNQYFKKIHGMTPSAYVKEKKIAIGTI
;
A
#
# COMPACT_ATOMS: atom_id res chain seq x y z
N MET A 1 -11.69 -17.79 -23.97
CA MET A 1 -10.37 -17.99 -23.30
C MET A 1 -9.68 -16.64 -23.23
N THR A 2 -10.08 -15.79 -22.28
CA THR A 2 -9.72 -14.36 -22.26
C THR A 2 -8.69 -14.13 -21.16
N THR A 3 -7.44 -13.95 -21.57
CA THR A 3 -6.31 -13.63 -20.69
C THR A 3 -6.44 -12.19 -20.22
N ILE A 4 -6.75 -11.98 -18.94
CA ILE A 4 -6.73 -10.66 -18.31
C ILE A 4 -5.28 -10.33 -17.94
N ILE A 5 -4.55 -9.69 -18.86
CA ILE A 5 -3.32 -8.95 -18.58
C ILE A 5 -3.73 -7.48 -18.42
N PHE A 6 -4.22 -7.08 -17.25
CA PHE A 6 -4.48 -5.68 -16.93
C PHE A 6 -3.89 -5.34 -15.57
N GLY A 7 -2.64 -4.87 -15.58
CA GLY A 7 -1.98 -4.39 -14.37
C GLY A 7 -0.54 -3.91 -14.59
N ALA A 8 0.14 -4.38 -15.63
CA ALA A 8 1.56 -4.04 -15.87
C ALA A 8 1.79 -2.85 -16.83
N LEU A 9 0.80 -2.43 -17.63
CA LEU A 9 1.02 -1.47 -18.73
C LEU A 9 0.65 -0.01 -18.43
N LEU A 10 -0.03 0.29 -17.31
CA LEU A 10 -0.39 1.68 -16.99
C LEU A 10 0.70 2.48 -16.25
N TYR A 11 1.80 1.83 -15.84
CA TYR A 11 2.92 2.47 -15.13
C TYR A 11 3.90 3.21 -16.04
N GLN A 12 3.79 3.11 -17.37
CA GLN A 12 4.83 3.60 -18.29
C GLN A 12 4.73 5.08 -18.69
N LYS A 13 3.71 5.85 -18.25
CA LYS A 13 3.49 7.23 -18.76
C LYS A 13 3.15 8.29 -17.73
N LEU A 14 3.33 8.04 -16.43
CA LEU A 14 3.34 9.15 -15.46
C LEU A 14 4.77 9.73 -15.43
N PRO A 15 4.95 11.07 -15.40
CA PRO A 15 6.26 11.63 -15.13
C PRO A 15 6.74 11.03 -13.80
N MET A 16 7.81 10.26 -13.88
CA MET A 16 8.39 9.61 -12.72
C MET A 16 8.58 10.67 -11.63
N PRO A 17 8.17 10.42 -10.37
CA PRO A 17 8.64 11.25 -9.29
C PRO A 17 10.17 11.18 -9.38
N VAL A 18 10.78 12.34 -9.65
CA VAL A 18 12.22 12.49 -9.77
C VAL A 18 12.82 11.73 -8.60
N PRO A 19 13.69 10.72 -8.83
CA PRO A 19 14.30 10.00 -7.72
C PRO A 19 14.90 11.07 -6.81
N ARG A 20 14.39 11.16 -5.56
CA ARG A 20 14.98 12.08 -4.59
C ARG A 20 16.46 11.75 -4.59
N PRO A 21 17.35 12.73 -4.87
CA PRO A 21 18.77 12.46 -4.95
C PRO A 21 19.12 11.71 -3.67
N ILE A 22 19.65 10.50 -3.85
CA ILE A 22 20.16 9.69 -2.74
C ILE A 22 21.12 10.64 -2.04
N SER A 23 20.72 11.12 -0.86
CA SER A 23 21.55 11.99 -0.06
C SER A 23 22.93 11.34 -0.03
N LYS A 24 24.01 12.10 -0.27
CA LYS A 24 25.41 11.64 -0.23
C LYS A 24 25.84 11.14 1.17
N ARG A 25 24.90 10.60 1.96
CA ARG A 25 25.06 10.01 3.27
C ARG A 25 25.49 8.55 3.09
N LYS A 26 26.57 8.19 3.74
CA LYS A 26 27.05 6.81 3.87
C LYS A 26 25.88 5.89 4.23
N LEU A 27 25.64 4.85 3.42
CA LEU A 27 24.68 3.80 3.73
C LEU A 27 25.05 3.19 5.08
N LEU A 28 24.05 3.02 5.95
CA LEU A 28 24.25 2.52 7.30
C LEU A 28 24.27 1.01 7.36
N LEU A 29 23.61 0.34 6.40
CA LEU A 29 23.60 -1.12 6.28
C LEU A 29 24.38 -1.57 5.03
N ASN A 30 24.91 -2.79 5.09
CA ASN A 30 25.38 -3.50 3.91
C ASN A 30 24.21 -4.20 3.18
N ALA A 31 24.46 -4.65 1.94
CA ALA A 31 23.44 -5.26 1.09
C ALA A 31 22.73 -6.47 1.74
N THR A 32 23.46 -7.31 2.48
CA THR A 32 22.89 -8.47 3.18
C THR A 32 21.96 -8.03 4.29
N GLN A 33 22.39 -7.06 5.11
CA GLN A 33 21.58 -6.51 6.20
C GLN A 33 20.31 -5.83 5.67
N HIS A 34 20.41 -5.09 4.56
CA HIS A 34 19.22 -4.51 3.93
C HIS A 34 18.24 -5.58 3.46
N ASN A 35 18.73 -6.62 2.79
CA ASN A 35 17.87 -7.69 2.26
C ASN A 35 17.15 -8.42 3.40
N VAL A 36 17.87 -8.81 4.47
CA VAL A 36 17.29 -9.45 5.65
C VAL A 36 16.20 -8.57 6.28
N LEU A 37 16.48 -7.29 6.49
CA LEU A 37 15.52 -6.37 7.11
C LEU A 37 14.30 -6.14 6.20
N TYR A 38 14.50 -6.02 4.89
CA TYR A 38 13.42 -5.85 3.93
C TYR A 38 12.54 -7.10 3.83
N THR A 39 13.12 -8.30 3.80
CA THR A 39 12.38 -9.56 3.81
C THR A 39 11.56 -9.72 5.10
N ALA A 40 12.13 -9.37 6.26
CA ALA A 40 11.40 -9.40 7.52
C ALA A 40 10.23 -8.38 7.53
N LEU A 41 10.43 -7.18 6.97
CA LEU A 41 9.36 -6.20 6.76
C LEU A 41 8.26 -6.77 5.87
N GLU A 42 8.61 -7.38 4.73
CA GLU A 42 7.63 -7.97 3.83
C GLU A 42 6.83 -9.09 4.50
N SER A 43 7.47 -9.96 5.28
CA SER A 43 6.78 -11.03 6.02
C SER A 43 5.77 -10.47 7.03
N LEU A 44 6.14 -9.44 7.83
CA LEU A 44 5.21 -8.76 8.73
C LEU A 44 3.96 -8.23 7.99
N PHE A 45 4.15 -7.68 6.80
CA PHE A 45 3.05 -7.11 6.03
C PHE A 45 2.21 -8.18 5.34
N LYS A 46 2.82 -9.13 4.64
CA LYS A 46 2.12 -10.14 3.85
C LYS A 46 1.42 -11.18 4.73
N GLU A 47 2.13 -11.70 5.73
CA GLU A 47 1.65 -12.82 6.54
C GLU A 47 0.88 -12.33 7.77
N GLN A 48 1.45 -11.37 8.49
CA GLN A 48 0.91 -10.92 9.78
C GLN A 48 -0.03 -9.72 9.64
N LYS A 49 -0.22 -9.20 8.43
CA LYS A 49 -1.11 -8.08 8.09
C LYS A 49 -1.00 -6.88 9.05
N VAL A 50 0.21 -6.56 9.48
CA VAL A 50 0.45 -5.51 10.49
C VAL A 50 -0.09 -4.14 10.08
N TYR A 51 -0.26 -3.91 8.78
CA TYR A 51 -0.87 -2.71 8.22
C TYR A 51 -2.29 -2.43 8.73
N LYS A 52 -3.03 -3.44 9.18
CA LYS A 52 -4.37 -3.25 9.77
C LYS A 52 -4.35 -2.50 11.10
N ASN A 53 -3.21 -2.47 11.80
CA ASN A 53 -3.08 -1.68 13.01
C ASN A 53 -3.06 -0.18 12.68
N LYS A 54 -4.10 0.55 13.08
CA LYS A 54 -4.23 2.01 12.88
C LYS A 54 -3.10 2.83 13.51
N ASN A 55 -2.46 2.29 14.56
CA ASN A 55 -1.36 2.94 15.28
C ASN A 55 0.02 2.51 14.77
N LEU A 56 0.09 1.72 13.68
CA LEU A 56 1.37 1.30 13.11
C LEU A 56 2.16 2.51 12.61
N ASN A 57 3.36 2.67 13.15
CA ASN A 57 4.34 3.65 12.72
C ASN A 57 5.73 2.99 12.61
N VAL A 58 6.72 3.73 12.11
CA VAL A 58 8.07 3.20 11.88
C VAL A 58 8.76 2.76 13.17
N ASP A 59 8.46 3.40 14.30
CA ASP A 59 9.08 3.09 15.59
C ASP A 59 8.53 1.78 16.17
N VAL A 60 7.22 1.52 15.98
CA VAL A 60 6.61 0.21 16.31
C VAL A 60 7.26 -0.92 15.50
N LEU A 61 7.54 -0.69 14.21
CA LEU A 61 8.25 -1.68 13.40
C LEU A 61 9.70 -1.86 13.84
N ALA A 62 10.38 -0.78 14.22
CA ALA A 62 11.76 -0.84 14.73
C ALA A 62 11.85 -1.74 15.95
N ILE A 63 10.95 -1.56 16.91
CA ILE A 63 10.87 -2.41 18.11
C ILE A 63 10.62 -3.87 17.71
N ARG A 64 9.62 -4.12 16.85
CA ARG A 64 9.24 -5.49 16.47
C ARG A 64 10.34 -6.24 15.71
N LEU A 65 11.16 -5.53 14.95
CA LEU A 65 12.25 -6.08 14.15
C LEU A 65 13.60 -6.05 14.86
N GLY A 66 13.66 -5.61 16.13
CA GLY A 66 14.93 -5.45 16.86
C GLY A 66 15.91 -4.52 16.16
N SER A 67 15.39 -3.45 15.52
CA SER A 67 16.14 -2.53 14.68
C SER A 67 15.88 -1.07 15.06
N ASN A 68 16.25 -0.12 14.20
CA ASN A 68 15.95 1.30 14.39
C ASN A 68 15.25 1.91 13.17
N ARG A 69 14.62 3.07 13.39
CA ARG A 69 13.84 3.78 12.36
C ARG A 69 14.66 4.16 11.12
N HIS A 70 15.95 4.44 11.28
CA HIS A 70 16.83 4.82 10.17
C HIS A 70 17.10 3.62 9.28
N TYR A 71 17.38 2.45 9.85
CA TYR A 71 17.61 1.21 9.12
C TYR A 71 16.37 0.76 8.35
N ILE A 72 15.19 0.85 8.96
CA ILE A 72 13.93 0.54 8.29
C ILE A 72 13.68 1.52 7.12
N SER A 73 13.88 2.82 7.36
CA SER A 73 13.69 3.83 6.32
C SER A 73 14.69 3.64 5.17
N GLU A 74 15.94 3.29 5.49
CA GLU A 74 16.98 3.02 4.50
C GLU A 74 16.63 1.78 3.67
N ALA A 75 16.27 0.67 4.30
CA ALA A 75 15.87 -0.56 3.60
C ALA A 75 14.66 -0.35 2.67
N LEU A 76 13.62 0.36 3.15
CA LEU A 76 12.44 0.68 2.34
C LEU A 76 12.76 1.62 1.16
N ASN A 77 13.66 2.58 1.35
CA ASN A 77 14.07 3.48 0.27
C ASN A 77 14.94 2.77 -0.77
N VAL A 78 15.89 1.92 -0.34
CA VAL A 78 16.84 1.23 -1.24
C VAL A 78 16.14 0.11 -2.02
N TYR A 79 15.39 -0.76 -1.34
CA TYR A 79 14.78 -1.94 -1.97
C TYR A 79 13.34 -1.69 -2.40
N GLY A 80 12.57 -1.00 -1.57
CA GLY A 80 11.16 -0.71 -1.85
C GLY A 80 10.91 0.53 -2.71
N LYS A 81 11.91 1.42 -2.86
CA LYS A 81 11.79 2.74 -3.51
C LYS A 81 10.58 3.55 -3.01
N LYS A 82 10.24 3.39 -1.73
CA LYS A 82 9.04 3.97 -1.10
C LYS A 82 9.36 4.50 0.29
N THR A 83 8.71 5.60 0.65
CA THR A 83 8.64 5.98 2.07
C THR A 83 7.84 4.95 2.87
N PHE A 84 8.03 4.92 4.20
CA PHE A 84 7.23 4.08 5.09
C PHE A 84 5.72 4.25 4.87
N TYR A 85 5.22 5.48 4.77
CA TYR A 85 3.79 5.74 4.59
C TYR A 85 3.29 5.28 3.21
N GLU A 86 4.11 5.40 2.16
CA GLU A 86 3.75 4.86 0.85
C GLU A 86 3.72 3.33 0.86
N PHE A 87 4.68 2.69 1.52
CA PHE A 87 4.69 1.24 1.69
C PHE A 87 3.45 0.78 2.46
N LEU A 88 3.21 1.37 3.64
CA LEU A 88 2.07 1.08 4.49
C LEU A 88 0.73 1.22 3.77
N ASN A 89 0.49 2.40 3.19
CA ASN A 89 -0.80 2.68 2.57
C ASN A 89 -0.98 1.93 1.25
N THR A 90 0.08 1.45 0.59
CA THR A 90 -0.06 0.52 -0.55
C THR A 90 -0.79 -0.74 -0.10
N TYR A 91 -0.34 -1.38 0.97
CA TYR A 91 -0.97 -2.61 1.49
C TYR A 91 -2.40 -2.36 1.98
N ARG A 92 -2.63 -1.24 2.68
CA ARG A 92 -3.98 -0.89 3.14
C ARG A 92 -4.96 -0.69 1.99
N ILE A 93 -4.56 0.02 0.93
CA ILE A 93 -5.41 0.23 -0.24
C ILE A 93 -5.66 -1.08 -0.98
N GLN A 94 -4.65 -1.95 -1.10
CA GLN A 94 -4.85 -3.28 -1.69
C GLN A 94 -5.90 -4.10 -0.93
N GLU A 95 -5.82 -4.15 0.41
CA GLU A 95 -6.83 -4.86 1.22
C GLU A 95 -8.24 -4.23 1.04
N VAL A 96 -8.35 -2.90 1.04
CA VAL A 96 -9.64 -2.22 0.77
C VAL A 96 -10.18 -2.62 -0.60
N THR A 97 -9.36 -2.57 -1.65
CA THR A 97 -9.78 -2.88 -3.01
C THR A 97 -10.21 -4.34 -3.14
N THR A 98 -9.46 -5.28 -2.57
CA THR A 98 -9.82 -6.70 -2.59
C THR A 98 -11.16 -6.94 -1.88
N HIS A 99 -11.34 -6.38 -0.68
CA HIS A 99 -12.59 -6.55 0.06
C HIS A 99 -13.77 -5.88 -0.66
N LEU A 100 -13.55 -4.69 -1.22
CA LEU A 100 -14.56 -3.95 -1.98
C LEU A 100 -15.02 -4.72 -3.22
N ASP A 101 -14.09 -5.23 -4.03
CA ASP A 101 -14.40 -6.01 -5.24
C ASP A 101 -15.17 -7.29 -4.89
N GLN A 102 -14.79 -7.97 -3.79
CA GLN A 102 -15.51 -9.15 -3.31
C GLN A 102 -16.95 -8.85 -2.87
N GLN A 103 -17.18 -7.74 -2.15
CA GLN A 103 -18.53 -7.34 -1.74
C GLN A 103 -19.39 -6.92 -2.93
N LEU A 104 -18.80 -6.22 -3.90
CA LEU A 104 -19.47 -5.82 -5.14
C LEU A 104 -19.94 -7.04 -5.94
N GLN A 105 -19.07 -8.04 -6.11
CA GLN A 105 -19.42 -9.29 -6.79
C GLN A 105 -20.58 -10.03 -6.12
N LYS A 106 -20.69 -9.93 -4.79
CA LYS A 106 -21.78 -10.56 -4.01
C LYS A 106 -23.05 -9.69 -3.93
N ALA A 107 -23.10 -8.55 -4.61
CA ALA A 107 -24.19 -7.57 -4.53
C ALA A 107 -24.56 -7.16 -3.09
N GLN A 108 -23.59 -7.20 -2.17
CA GLN A 108 -23.83 -6.85 -0.77
C GLN A 108 -23.86 -5.33 -0.57
N LYS A 109 -24.57 -4.87 0.47
CA LYS A 109 -24.48 -3.46 0.90
C LYS A 109 -23.06 -3.17 1.38
N ILE A 110 -22.41 -2.20 0.75
CA ILE A 110 -21.03 -1.83 1.04
C ILE A 110 -20.99 -0.62 1.96
N SER A 111 -20.30 -0.76 3.09
CA SER A 111 -19.83 0.39 3.88
C SER A 111 -18.35 0.63 3.59
N LEU A 112 -18.07 1.50 2.62
CA LEU A 112 -16.70 1.85 2.26
C LEU A 112 -15.91 2.41 3.46
N LEU A 113 -16.59 3.12 4.36
CA LEU A 113 -16.00 3.62 5.59
C LEU A 113 -15.58 2.46 6.50
N SER A 114 -16.42 1.44 6.68
CA SER A 114 -16.08 0.27 7.51
C SER A 114 -14.86 -0.48 6.95
N ILE A 115 -14.84 -0.76 5.65
CA ILE A 115 -13.71 -1.44 4.99
C ILE A 115 -12.40 -0.65 5.14
N CYS A 116 -12.49 0.68 5.03
CA CYS A 116 -11.37 1.60 5.21
C CYS A 116 -10.80 1.51 6.64
N MET A 117 -11.67 1.56 7.64
CA MET A 117 -11.28 1.48 9.05
C MET A 117 -10.68 0.10 9.41
N GLU A 118 -11.27 -0.98 8.92
CA GLU A 118 -10.76 -2.35 9.10
C GLU A 118 -9.40 -2.58 8.44
N SER A 119 -9.12 -1.83 7.37
CA SER A 119 -7.81 -1.83 6.71
C SER A 119 -6.77 -0.96 7.43
N GLY A 120 -7.12 -0.34 8.55
CA GLY A 120 -6.21 0.39 9.42
C GLY A 120 -6.06 1.88 9.11
N PHE A 121 -6.88 2.47 8.25
CA PHE A 121 -6.88 3.92 8.08
C PHE A 121 -7.53 4.60 9.29
N SER A 122 -6.90 5.68 9.78
CA SER A 122 -7.42 6.47 10.90
C SER A 122 -8.31 7.63 10.46
N ASN A 123 -8.27 8.01 9.17
CA ASN A 123 -9.08 9.09 8.63
C ASN A 123 -9.34 8.95 7.12
N LYS A 124 -10.47 9.54 6.68
CA LYS A 124 -10.96 9.49 5.29
C LYS A 124 -10.08 10.28 4.31
N ALA A 125 -9.45 11.37 4.76
CA ALA A 125 -8.62 12.21 3.90
C ALA A 125 -7.41 11.46 3.37
N SER A 126 -6.66 10.80 4.27
CA SER A 126 -5.52 9.95 3.91
C SER A 126 -5.95 8.80 3.01
N PHE A 127 -7.06 8.12 3.34
CA PHE A 127 -7.60 7.06 2.50
C PHE A 127 -7.87 7.56 1.07
N ASN A 128 -8.63 8.63 0.91
CA ASN A 128 -8.98 9.19 -0.40
C ASN A 128 -7.72 9.58 -1.21
N GLN A 129 -6.74 10.20 -0.54
CA GLN A 129 -5.48 10.60 -1.16
C GLN A 129 -4.71 9.40 -1.73
N TYR A 130 -4.48 8.36 -0.92
CA TYR A 130 -3.72 7.18 -1.34
C TYR A 130 -4.51 6.31 -2.31
N PHE A 131 -5.83 6.20 -2.15
CA PHE A 131 -6.68 5.49 -3.11
C PHE A 131 -6.59 6.13 -4.50
N LYS A 132 -6.74 7.46 -4.58
CA LYS A 132 -6.60 8.20 -5.85
C LYS A 132 -5.19 8.12 -6.41
N LYS A 133 -4.16 8.15 -5.56
CA LYS A 133 -2.76 7.98 -5.99
C LYS A 133 -2.51 6.62 -6.65
N ILE A 134 -3.12 5.55 -6.13
CA ILE A 134 -2.90 4.17 -6.61
C ILE A 134 -3.81 3.84 -7.80
N HIS A 135 -5.08 4.23 -7.75
CA HIS A 135 -6.08 3.87 -8.77
C HIS A 135 -6.35 4.95 -9.81
N GLY A 136 -5.78 6.15 -9.65
CA GLY A 136 -6.02 7.30 -10.54
C GLY A 136 -7.38 7.98 -10.36
N MET A 137 -8.30 7.40 -9.57
CA MET A 137 -9.67 7.88 -9.40
C MET A 137 -10.11 7.88 -7.93
N THR A 138 -11.20 8.58 -7.63
CA THR A 138 -11.74 8.59 -6.26
C THR A 138 -12.38 7.24 -5.91
N PRO A 139 -12.46 6.87 -4.62
CA PRO A 139 -13.13 5.64 -4.21
C PRO A 139 -14.59 5.54 -4.71
N SER A 140 -15.33 6.66 -4.68
CA SER A 140 -16.71 6.69 -5.17
C SER A 140 -16.81 6.45 -6.68
N ALA A 141 -15.88 7.01 -7.47
CA ALA A 141 -15.80 6.78 -8.91
C ALA A 141 -15.49 5.31 -9.20
N TYR A 142 -14.53 4.72 -8.47
CA TYR A 142 -14.17 3.32 -8.57
C TYR A 142 -15.37 2.39 -8.30
N VAL A 143 -16.12 2.63 -7.23
CA VAL A 143 -17.33 1.86 -6.91
C VAL A 143 -18.37 1.97 -8.02
N LYS A 144 -18.60 3.18 -8.55
CA LYS A 144 -19.56 3.39 -9.64
C LYS A 144 -19.15 2.62 -10.90
N GLU A 145 -17.90 2.73 -11.31
CA GLU A 145 -17.35 2.04 -12.48
C GLU A 145 -17.50 0.52 -12.34
N LYS A 146 -17.12 -0.03 -11.19
CA LYS A 146 -17.25 -1.47 -10.93
C LYS A 146 -18.70 -1.94 -10.95
N LYS A 147 -19.64 -1.17 -10.38
CA LYS A 147 -21.07 -1.50 -10.39
C LYS A 147 -21.67 -1.55 -11.80
N ILE A 148 -21.27 -0.62 -12.66
CA ILE A 148 -21.64 -0.61 -14.09
C ILE A 148 -21.09 -1.86 -14.77
N ALA A 149 -19.81 -2.19 -14.53
CA ALA A 149 -19.17 -3.34 -15.15
C ALA A 149 -19.81 -4.69 -14.75
N ILE A 150 -20.41 -4.80 -13.56
CA ILE A 150 -21.13 -6.00 -13.11
C ILE A 150 -22.65 -5.96 -13.37
N GLY A 151 -23.16 -4.92 -14.05
CA GLY A 151 -24.58 -4.80 -14.40
C GLY A 151 -25.52 -4.56 -13.20
N THR A 152 -25.05 -3.91 -12.14
CA THR A 152 -25.84 -3.61 -10.92
C THR A 152 -26.28 -2.13 -10.81
N ILE A 153 -25.96 -1.33 -11.83
CA ILE A 153 -26.47 0.02 -12.12
C ILE A 153 -26.69 0.06 -13.62
#